data_AF-A0A699Z5C9-F1
#
_entry.id   AF-A0A699Z5C9-F1
#
_cell.length_a   1.000
_cell.length_b   1.000
_cell.length_c   1.000
_cell.angle_alpha   90.00
_cell.angle_beta   90.00
_cell.angle_gamma   90.00
#
_symmetry.space_group_name_H-M   'P 1'
#
loop_
_entity.id
_entity.type
_entity.pdbx_description
1 polymer ?
#
loop_
_entity_poly.entity_id
_entity_poly.type
_entity_poly.pdbx_seq_one_letter_code
_entity_poly.pdbx_strand_id
1 'polypeptide(L)' 'MGAGSRGPSAIIVIDNGAGNCKIGIGGEAAPRKVFPNCTAKPKGEKQMYVGDMLLDPKSE' A
#
# COMPACT_ATOMS: atom_id res chain seq x y z
N MET A 1 -18.34 29.03 -16.47
CA MET A 1 -17.59 27.78 -16.20
C MET A 1 -17.33 27.72 -14.71
N GLY A 2 -18.14 26.97 -13.95
CA GLY A 2 -17.96 26.85 -12.50
C GLY A 2 -16.80 25.92 -12.19
N ALA A 3 -15.84 26.37 -11.39
CA ALA A 3 -14.84 25.51 -10.80
C ALA A 3 -15.56 24.49 -9.91
N GLY A 4 -15.68 23.24 -10.36
CA GLY A 4 -16.17 22.16 -9.52
C GLY A 4 -15.26 22.07 -8.31
N SER A 5 -15.77 22.42 -7.13
CA SER A 5 -15.04 22.28 -5.87
C SER A 5 -14.70 20.80 -5.70
N ARG A 6 -13.45 20.41 -5.96
CA ARG A 6 -12.98 19.11 -5.51
C ARG A 6 -13.18 19.11 -3.99
N GLY A 7 -13.82 18.06 -3.47
CA GLY A 7 -13.88 17.84 -2.03
C GLY A 7 -12.47 17.88 -1.42
N PRO A 8 -12.35 18.03 -0.09
CA PRO A 8 -11.05 18.12 0.56
C PRO A 8 -10.14 16.96 0.13
N SER A 9 -8.98 17.29 -0.46
CA SER A 9 -7.99 16.30 -0.85
C SER A 9 -7.44 15.64 0.41
N ALA A 10 -7.67 14.33 0.57
CA ALA A 10 -7.05 13.58 1.65
C ALA A 10 -5.53 13.49 1.42
N ILE A 11 -4.74 13.71 2.47
CA ILE A 11 -3.29 13.50 2.44
C ILE A 11 -3.05 12.00 2.66
N ILE A 12 -2.32 11.35 1.75
CA ILE A 12 -1.85 9.98 1.94
C ILE A 12 -0.44 10.03 2.53
N VAL A 13 -0.22 9.28 3.60
CA VAL A 13 1.10 9.14 4.24
C VAL A 13 1.62 7.74 3.94
N ILE A 14 2.85 7.66 3.41
CA ILE A 14 3.56 6.42 3.13
C ILE A 14 4.92 6.48 3.81
N ASP A 15 5.12 5.63 4.82
CA ASP A 15 6.42 5.40 5.45
C ASP A 15 7.07 4.16 4.82
N ASN A 16 8.05 4.39 3.96
CA ASN A 16 8.77 3.35 3.21
C ASN A 16 9.95 2.79 4.03
N GLY A 17 9.67 2.25 5.22
CA GLY A 17 10.67 1.63 6.06
C GLY A 17 11.28 0.38 5.43
N ALA A 18 12.55 0.08 5.72
CA ALA A 18 13.27 -1.05 5.13
C ALA A 18 12.67 -2.43 5.46
N GLY A 19 12.04 -2.58 6.63
CA GLY A 19 11.36 -3.82 7.02
C GLY A 19 9.89 -3.84 6.63
N ASN A 20 9.15 -2.80 7.01
CA ASN A 20 7.70 -2.70 6.79
C ASN A 20 7.34 -1.34 6.19
N CYS A 21 6.49 -1.37 5.17
CA CYS A 21 5.81 -0.19 4.66
C CYS A 21 4.53 0.07 5.49
N LYS A 22 4.27 1.33 5.81
CA LYS A 22 3.07 1.77 6.54
C LYS A 22 2.33 2.80 5.72
N ILE A 23 1.01 2.63 5.58
CA ILE A 23 0.15 3.52 4.80
C ILE A 23 -1.01 4.00 5.65
N GLY A 24 -1.36 5.28 5.54
CA GLY A 24 -2.51 5.86 6.23
C GLY A 24 -2.95 7.20 5.64
N ILE A 25 -3.94 7.83 6.28
CA ILE A 25 -4.39 9.18 5.96
C ILE A 25 -3.80 10.17 6.96
N GLY A 26 -3.33 11.32 6.48
CA GLY A 26 -2.76 12.37 7.32
C GLY A 26 -3.76 12.86 8.36
N GLY A 27 -3.32 12.93 9.62
CA GLY A 27 -4.15 13.31 10.78
C GLY A 27 -4.75 12.12 11.54
N GLU A 28 -4.67 10.89 11.02
CA GLU A 28 -5.05 9.70 11.78
C GLU A 28 -3.98 9.30 12.80
N ALA A 29 -4.40 8.69 13.91
CA ALA A 29 -3.51 8.34 15.03
C ALA A 29 -2.61 7.11 14.75
N ALA A 30 -2.92 6.33 13.71
CA ALA A 30 -2.21 5.10 13.36
C ALA A 30 -2.27 4.82 11.85
N PRO A 31 -1.31 4.07 11.28
CA PRO A 31 -1.40 3.63 9.90
C PRO A 31 -2.59 2.68 9.71
N ARG A 32 -3.26 2.77 8.57
CA ARG A 32 -4.35 1.87 8.18
C ARG A 32 -3.85 0.49 7.75
N LYS A 33 -2.64 0.42 7.20
CA LYS A 33 -2.01 -0.84 6.80
C LYS A 33 -0.52 -0.81 7.12
N VAL A 34 -0.02 -1.94 7.59
CA VAL A 34 1.40 -2.23 7.72
C VAL A 34 1.63 -3.55 7.01
N PHE A 35 2.63 -3.62 6.13
CA PHE A 35 2.98 -4.84 5.40
C PHE A 35 4.49 -4.93 5.18
N PRO A 36 5.05 -6.14 4.98
CA PRO A 36 6.46 -6.31 4.67
C PRO A 36 6.86 -5.51 3.42
N ASN A 37 7.94 -4.75 3.50
CA ASN A 37 8.46 -3.99 2.36
C ASN A 37 9.34 -4.89 1.48
N CYS A 38 8.71 -5.86 0.83
CA CYS A 38 9.41 -6.79 -0.04
C CYS A 38 8.62 -7.08 -1.31
N THR A 39 9.35 -7.47 -2.35
CA THR A 39 8.78 -7.92 -3.61
C THR A 39 9.48 -9.20 -4.03
N ALA A 40 8.75 -10.13 -4.61
CA ALA A 40 9.36 -11.29 -5.25
C ALA A 40 8.49 -11.82 -6.38
N LYS A 41 9.12 -12.57 -7.28
CA LYS A 41 8.46 -13.39 -8.28
C LYS A 41 8.78 -14.85 -7.99
N PRO A 42 7.90 -15.59 -7.30
CA PRO A 42 8.10 -17.01 -7.06
C PRO A 42 8.29 -17.78 -8.37
N LYS A 43 9.08 -18.84 -8.32
CA LYS A 43 9.38 -19.65 -9.51
C LYS A 43 8.10 -20.27 -10.07
N GLY A 44 7.85 -20.08 -11.37
CA GLY A 44 6.66 -20.60 -12.06
C GLY A 44 5.48 -19.62 -12.10
N GLU A 45 5.53 -18.54 -11.31
CA GLU A 45 4.52 -17.48 -11.36
C GLU A 45 4.77 -16.52 -12.52
N LYS A 46 3.68 -16.00 -13.10
CA LYS A 46 3.78 -15.01 -14.20
C LYS A 46 4.02 -13.59 -13.67
N GLN A 47 3.47 -13.28 -12.49
CA GLN A 47 3.46 -11.94 -11.89
C GLN A 47 4.43 -11.78 -10.71
N MET A 48 4.74 -10.52 -10.38
CA MET A 48 5.43 -10.17 -9.13
C MET A 48 4.39 -9.97 -8.02
N TYR A 49 4.75 -10.33 -6.80
CA TYR A 49 3.96 -10.14 -5.60
C TYR A 49 4.66 -9.16 -4.66
N VAL A 50 3.88 -8.47 -3.85
CA VAL A 50 4.34 -7.41 -2.93
C VAL A 50 3.77 -7.68 -1.53
N GLY A 51 4.60 -7.53 -0.51
CA GLY A 51 4.19 -7.63 0.89
C GLY A 51 3.46 -8.93 1.20
N ASP A 52 2.30 -8.82 1.86
CA ASP A 52 1.50 -9.97 2.31
C ASP A 52 1.10 -10.93 1.17
N MET A 53 1.02 -10.45 -0.08
CA MET A 53 0.68 -11.29 -1.23
C MET A 53 1.72 -12.38 -1.52
N LEU A 54 2.91 -12.29 -0.92
CA LEU A 54 3.94 -13.33 -1.01
C LEU A 54 3.63 -14.57 -0.16
N LEU A 55 2.76 -14.44 0.85
CA LEU A 55 2.45 -15.53 1.77
C LEU A 55 1.43 -16.51 1.17
N ASP A 56 0.52 -16.00 0.33
CA ASP A 56 -0.42 -16.82 -0.41
C ASP A 56 -0.69 -16.20 -1.79
N PRO A 57 0.16 -16.50 -2.79
CA PRO A 57 0.05 -15.93 -4.13
C PRO A 57 -1.17 -16.40 -4.94
N LYS A 58 -2.04 -17.26 -4.38
CA LYS A 58 -3.18 -17.88 -5.08
C LYS A 58 -4.55 -17.56 -4.47
N SER A 59 -4.64 -16.78 -3.41
CA SER A 59 -5.92 -16.28 -2.91
C SER A 59 -6.31 -14.98 -3.60
N GLU A 60 -7.03 -15.11 -4.71
CA GLU A 60 -8.04 -14.11 -5.11
C GLU A 60 -9.40 -14.50 -4.51
#